data_AF-A0AAV7K7Q2-F1
#
_entry.id   AF-A0AAV7K7Q2-F1
#
_cell.length_a   1.000
_cell.length_b   1.000
_cell.length_c   1.000
_cell.angle_alpha   90.00
_cell.angle_beta   90.00
_cell.angle_gamma   90.00
#
_symmetry.space_group_name_H-M   'P 1'
#
loop_
_entity.id
_entity.type
_entity.pdbx_description
1 polymer ?
#
loop_
_entity_poly.entity_id
_entity_poly.type
_entity_poly.pdbx_seq_one_letter_code
_entity_poly.pdbx_strand_id
1 'polypeptide(L)'
;MSQIVDRGRPSTRSATLSLPLIITGINEHAPVFTLVEYTFYMDEKEEITFIIGKVTANDADDSSTSDGIFVYTIAGTSTLPFTLEPTTG
;
A
#
# COMPACT_ATOMS: atom_id res chain seq x y z
N MET A 1 -21.94 18.09 -12.93
CA MET A 1 -22.50 18.10 -14.30
C MET A 1 -23.04 19.49 -14.57
N SER A 2 -22.57 20.16 -15.63
CA SER A 2 -23.10 21.47 -16.02
C SER A 2 -23.78 21.34 -17.37
N GLN A 3 -25.05 21.73 -17.45
CA GLN A 3 -25.85 21.77 -18.67
C GLN A 3 -26.08 23.23 -19.03
N ILE A 4 -25.75 23.62 -20.25
CA ILE A 4 -26.00 24.95 -20.78
C ILE A 4 -27.11 24.85 -21.80
N VAL A 5 -28.18 25.63 -21.64
CA VAL A 5 -29.36 25.64 -22.50
C VAL A 5 -29.56 27.05 -23.05
N ASP A 6 -29.68 27.20 -24.38
CA ASP A 6 -30.01 28.47 -24.99
C ASP A 6 -31.52 28.81 -24.89
N ARG A 7 -31.90 30.03 -25.29
CA ARG A 7 -33.30 30.50 -25.23
C ARG A 7 -33.97 30.60 -26.61
N GLY A 8 -33.54 29.81 -27.59
CA GLY A 8 -34.09 29.83 -28.95
C GLY A 8 -35.55 29.34 -29.05
N ARG A 9 -36.35 29.97 -29.92
CA ARG A 9 -37.65 29.46 -30.39
C ARG A 9 -37.58 29.26 -31.91
N PRO A 10 -38.12 28.18 -32.49
CA PRO A 10 -38.94 27.15 -31.86
C PRO A 10 -38.15 26.06 -31.11
N SER A 11 -36.82 26.01 -31.24
CA SER A 11 -35.98 25.01 -30.57
C SER A 11 -34.87 25.65 -29.73
N THR A 12 -34.78 25.21 -28.47
CA THR A 12 -33.66 25.51 -27.57
C THR A 12 -32.58 24.46 -27.74
N ARG A 13 -31.31 24.87 -27.90
CA ARG A 13 -30.18 23.93 -27.95
C ARG A 13 -29.60 23.79 -26.56
N SER A 14 -29.28 22.56 -26.17
CA SER A 14 -28.53 22.30 -24.93
C SER A 14 -27.25 21.56 -25.22
N ALA A 15 -26.18 21.91 -24.53
CA ALA A 15 -24.93 21.17 -24.51
C ALA A 15 -24.63 20.71 -23.09
N THR A 16 -24.13 19.49 -22.96
CA THR A 16 -23.71 18.89 -21.70
C THR A 16 -22.19 18.72 -21.75
N LEU A 17 -21.50 19.24 -20.74
CA LEU A 17 -20.08 18.98 -20.56
C LEU A 17 -19.89 18.00 -19.40
N SER A 18 -19.28 16.87 -19.71
CA SER A 18 -18.80 15.90 -18.71
C SER A 18 -17.36 16.22 -18.38
N LEU A 19 -17.11 16.61 -17.13
CA LEU A 19 -15.76 16.79 -16.59
C LEU A 19 -15.40 15.54 -15.76
N PRO A 20 -14.51 14.66 -16.25
CA PRO A 20 -14.00 13.57 -15.43
C PRO A 20 -13.18 14.16 -14.29
N LEU A 21 -13.54 13.77 -13.06
CA LEU A 21 -12.83 14.18 -11.86
C LEU A 21 -12.02 12.96 -11.39
N ILE A 22 -10.70 13.06 -11.51
CA ILE A 22 -9.79 12.02 -11.05
C ILE A 22 -9.34 12.44 -9.66
N ILE A 23 -9.73 11.66 -8.66
CA ILE A 23 -9.23 11.80 -7.30
C ILE A 23 -7.98 10.93 -7.24
N THR A 24 -6.81 11.54 -7.15
CA THR A 24 -5.56 10.82 -6.90
C THR A 24 -5.46 10.54 -5.41
N GLY A 25 -5.22 9.28 -5.05
CA GLY A 25 -4.87 8.92 -3.67
C GLY A 25 -3.59 9.65 -3.24
N ILE A 26 -3.47 9.87 -1.94
CA ILE A 26 -2.21 10.20 -1.28
C ILE A 26 -1.93 9.06 -0.30
N ASN A 27 -0.66 8.84 0.05
CA ASN A 27 -0.32 7.90 1.13
C ASN A 27 -0.83 8.49 2.46
N GLU A 28 -1.91 7.90 3.01
CA GLU A 28 -2.53 8.32 4.28
C GLU A 28 -2.28 7.31 5.40
N HIS A 29 -1.86 6.10 5.04
CA HIS A 29 -1.64 5.00 5.96
C HIS A 29 -0.18 4.55 5.92
N ALA A 30 0.35 4.23 7.10
CA ALA A 30 1.66 3.62 7.22
C ALA A 30 1.49 2.11 7.45
N PRO A 31 2.42 1.27 7.02
CA PRO A 31 2.37 -0.16 7.30
C PRO A 31 2.38 -0.43 8.80
N VAL A 32 1.48 -1.29 9.27
CA VAL A 32 1.36 -1.67 10.68
C VAL A 32 1.61 -3.17 10.83
N PHE A 33 2.58 -3.54 11.68
CA PHE A 33 2.83 -4.93 12.04
C PHE A 33 1.61 -5.56 12.72
N THR A 34 1.36 -6.84 12.43
CA THR A 34 0.22 -7.58 13.00
C THR A 34 0.41 -7.89 14.48
N LEU A 35 1.66 -7.99 14.94
CA LEU A 35 2.02 -8.20 16.34
C LEU A 35 2.88 -7.05 16.85
N VAL A 36 2.72 -6.73 18.14
CA VAL A 36 3.56 -5.75 18.84
C VAL A 36 4.99 -6.27 19.01
N GLU A 37 5.14 -7.59 19.17
CA GLU A 37 6.42 -8.27 19.33
C GLU A 37 6.37 -9.64 18.64
N TYR A 38 7.47 -10.01 17.99
CA TYR A 38 7.65 -11.34 17.39
C TYR A 38 8.73 -12.09 18.16
N THR A 39 8.40 -13.30 18.61
CA THR A 39 9.36 -14.21 19.23
C THR A 39 9.41 -15.50 18.43
N PHE A 40 10.61 -15.91 18.05
CA PHE A 40 10.85 -17.14 17.30
C PHE A 40 11.87 -18.03 18.02
N TYR A 41 11.80 -19.33 17.75
CA TYR A 41 12.67 -20.35 18.34
C TYR A 41 13.22 -21.22 17.23
N MET A 42 14.49 -21.60 17.34
CA MET A 42 15.20 -22.46 16.38
C MET A 42 16.06 -23.45 17.16
N ASP A 43 16.21 -24.68 16.64
CA ASP A 43 17.18 -25.64 17.18
C ASP A 43 18.60 -25.24 16.77
N GLU A 44 19.59 -25.51 17.62
CA GLU A 44 21.00 -25.20 17.32
C GLU A 44 21.54 -25.93 16.08
N LYS A 45 20.88 -27.02 15.66
CA LYS A 45 21.33 -27.92 14.59
C LYS A 45 20.67 -27.64 13.23
N GLU A 46 19.88 -26.58 13.13
CA GLU A 46 19.27 -26.18 11.86
C GLU A 46 20.31 -25.64 10.87
N GLU A 47 20.03 -25.80 9.58
CA GLU A 47 20.89 -25.28 8.52
C GLU A 47 20.82 -23.74 8.41
N ILE A 48 21.85 -23.12 7.84
CA ILE A 48 21.92 -21.64 7.69
C ILE A 48 20.77 -21.06 6.86
N THR A 49 20.15 -21.88 6.00
CA THR A 49 19.01 -21.51 5.14
C THR A 49 17.66 -21.67 5.82
N PHE A 50 17.62 -22.11 7.07
CA PHE A 50 16.38 -22.34 7.80
C PHE A 50 15.59 -21.05 8.03
N ILE A 51 14.29 -21.07 7.71
CA ILE A 51 13.39 -19.95 7.97
C ILE A 51 12.89 -20.06 9.41
N ILE A 52 13.45 -19.22 10.27
CA ILE A 52 13.15 -19.19 11.70
C ILE A 52 11.72 -18.69 11.98
N GLY A 53 11.19 -17.83 11.11
CA GLY A 53 9.89 -17.23 11.28
C GLY A 53 9.51 -16.31 10.13
N LYS A 54 8.36 -15.66 10.29
CA LYS A 54 7.82 -14.68 9.35
C LYS A 54 7.21 -13.51 10.12
N VAL A 55 7.50 -12.29 9.69
CA VAL A 55 6.82 -11.08 10.19
C VAL A 55 5.77 -10.63 9.17
N THR A 56 4.71 -9.98 9.64
CA THR A 56 3.63 -9.52 8.76
C THR A 56 3.22 -8.12 9.15
N ALA A 57 3.16 -7.21 8.18
CA ALA A 57 2.54 -5.90 8.30
C ALA A 57 1.42 -5.76 7.27
N ASN A 58 0.51 -4.81 7.52
CA ASN A 58 -0.53 -4.43 6.57
C ASN A 58 -0.53 -2.92 6.41
N ASP A 59 -0.64 -2.46 5.18
CA ASP A 59 -0.95 -1.08 4.85
C ASP A 59 -2.42 -1.00 4.39
N ALA A 60 -3.12 0.06 4.80
CA ALA A 60 -4.53 0.26 4.46
C ALA A 60 -4.72 1.09 3.17
N ASP A 61 -3.63 1.62 2.60
CA ASP A 61 -3.64 2.23 1.28
C ASP A 61 -3.93 1.20 0.16
N ASP A 62 -4.33 1.69 -1.02
CA ASP A 62 -4.68 0.81 -2.14
C ASP A 62 -3.45 0.03 -2.62
N SER A 63 -3.46 -1.29 -2.39
CA SER A 63 -2.42 -2.23 -2.81
C SER A 63 -2.10 -2.26 -4.32
N SER A 64 -2.96 -1.68 -5.16
CA SER A 64 -2.70 -1.52 -6.60
C SER A 64 -1.87 -0.28 -6.94
N THR A 65 -1.65 0.60 -5.96
CA THR A 65 -0.87 1.84 -6.08
C THR A 65 0.47 1.73 -5.36
N SER A 66 1.37 2.69 -5.60
CA SER A 66 2.64 2.76 -4.86
C SER A 66 2.45 2.99 -3.37
N ASP A 67 1.31 3.54 -2.97
CA ASP A 67 1.07 3.97 -1.60
C ASP A 67 0.80 2.77 -0.68
N GLY A 68 0.21 1.69 -1.21
CA GLY A 68 0.00 0.42 -0.49
C GLY A 68 1.15 -0.59 -0.59
N ILE A 69 2.29 -0.21 -1.20
CA ILE A 69 3.48 -1.09 -1.34
C ILE A 69 4.53 -0.70 -0.30
N PHE A 70 4.97 -1.67 0.49
CA PHE A 70 6.01 -1.47 1.51
C PHE A 70 7.03 -2.61 1.50
N VAL A 71 8.16 -2.39 2.18
CA VAL A 71 9.25 -3.36 2.31
C VAL A 71 9.71 -3.51 3.75
N TYR A 72 10.19 -4.70 4.08
CA TYR A 72 10.77 -5.01 5.38
C TYR A 72 12.28 -4.74 5.39
N THR A 73 12.76 -4.15 6.47
CA THR A 73 14.19 -4.01 6.75
C THR A 73 14.45 -4.18 8.24
N ILE A 74 15.64 -4.65 8.61
CA ILE A 74 16.04 -4.72 10.01
C ILE A 74 16.67 -3.37 10.38
N ALA A 75 16.08 -2.67 11.33
CA ALA A 75 16.62 -1.41 11.84
C ALA A 75 17.83 -1.67 12.74
N GLY A 76 18.90 -0.88 12.56
CA GLY A 76 20.10 -0.93 13.38
C GLY A 76 21.39 -0.73 12.58
N THR A 77 22.51 -0.51 13.27
CA THR A 77 23.83 -0.31 12.66
C THR A 77 24.76 -1.52 12.80
N SER A 78 24.34 -2.54 13.55
CA SER A 78 25.12 -3.77 13.75
C SER A 78 24.74 -4.82 12.72
N THR A 79 25.76 -5.50 12.18
CA THR A 79 25.55 -6.73 11.41
C THR A 79 24.96 -7.81 12.30
N LEU A 80 23.83 -8.38 11.88
CA LEU A 80 23.16 -9.49 12.54
C LEU A 80 23.41 -10.79 11.77
N PRO A 81 23.39 -11.95 12.45
CA PRO A 81 23.51 -13.26 11.78
C PRO A 81 22.21 -13.71 11.09
N PHE A 82 21.22 -12.81 10.96
CA PHE A 82 19.91 -13.10 10.39
C PHE A 82 19.66 -12.20 9.19
N THR A 83 18.91 -12.72 8.21
CA THR A 83 18.40 -11.96 7.08
C THR A 83 16.89 -11.88 7.13
N LEU A 84 16.33 -10.83 6.54
CA LEU A 84 14.90 -10.62 6.40
C LEU A 84 14.59 -10.41 4.93
N GLU A 85 13.58 -11.09 4.40
CA GLU A 85 13.22 -10.93 3.00
C GLU A 85 12.35 -9.67 2.83
N PRO A 86 12.80 -8.63 2.08
CA PRO A 86 12.12 -7.35 2.08
C PRO A 86 10.68 -7.36 1.58
N THR A 87 10.27 -8.37 0.79
CA THR A 87 8.91 -8.42 0.24
C THR A 87 7.98 -9.37 0.99
N THR A 88 8.53 -10.41 1.61
CA THR A 88 7.71 -11.43 2.28
C THR A 88 7.71 -11.34 3.79
N GLY A 89 8.67 -10.61 4.39
CA GLY A 89 8.87 -10.55 5.84
C GLY A 89 9.60 -11.77 6.33
#